data_AF-A0A4W5LSD1-F1
#
_entry.id   AF-A0A4W5LSD1-F1
#
_cell.length_a   1.000
_cell.length_b   1.000
_cell.length_c   1.000
_cell.angle_alpha   90.00
_cell.angle_beta   90.00
_cell.angle_gamma   90.00
#
_symmetry.space_group_name_H-M   'P 1'
#
loop_
_entity.id
_entity.type
_entity.pdbx_description
1 polymer ?
#
loop_
_entity_poly.entity_id
_entity_poly.type
_entity_poly.pdbx_seq_one_letter_code
_entity_poly.pdbx_strand_id
1 'polypeptide(L)'
;MSLYYSQVRKAIDNILRHLDKEVGRCMMLTNVQMLNKEPEDMITGERKPKIDLFRTCVAAIPRILPDSMSKPELIDLLSRLTVHMDDELRLISQNSLQSLLLDFSDWREDVLFGYTHFLLREVQDTHQGLQDSSIKLLLQLLTQWRLTLQVPGNKRAAEASPRLPDRSPHCSVLHAVEGLALLLLCSCQTSTRKLAVSVLREIRILFNTIGHAEDDDKPMIEVMDQLSPAVMDSFVHVAVSDSVSSTVSLFLSVSVCVSVCVCVCVCVCVCVCLCVCLCVCLCVCVQIPILAFFIVGFLGVQE
;
A
#
# COMPACT_ATOMS: atom_id res chain seq x y z
N MET A 1 26.80 16.43 17.02
CA MET A 1 25.37 16.62 17.33
C MET A 1 25.27 17.22 18.72
N SER A 2 24.42 18.22 18.93
CA SER A 2 24.26 18.85 20.24
C SER A 2 23.72 17.85 21.28
N LEU A 3 24.15 17.99 22.54
CA LEU A 3 23.74 17.10 23.65
C LEU A 3 22.22 16.99 23.82
N TYR A 4 21.47 18.05 23.47
CA TYR A 4 20.02 18.06 23.55
C TYR A 4 19.35 17.20 22.46
N TYR A 5 20.00 16.96 21.32
CA TYR A 5 19.33 16.32 20.17
C TYR A 5 18.92 14.87 20.47
N SER A 6 19.78 14.06 21.08
CA SER A 6 19.42 12.69 21.48
C SER A 6 18.33 12.67 22.57
N GLN A 7 18.34 13.64 23.49
CA GLN A 7 17.28 13.75 24.50
C GLN A 7 15.92 14.06 23.85
N VAL A 8 15.90 14.95 22.86
CA VAL A 8 14.69 15.31 22.10
C VAL A 8 14.17 14.11 21.29
N ARG A 9 15.06 13.36 20.60
CA ARG A 9 14.67 12.16 19.84
C ARG A 9 14.02 11.10 20.73
N LYS A 10 14.58 10.85 21.92
CA LYS A 10 14.02 9.92 22.92
C LYS A 10 12.69 10.43 23.49
N ALA A 11 12.56 11.73 23.74
CA ALA A 11 11.31 12.31 24.22
C ALA A 11 10.19 12.16 23.18
N ILE A 12 10.46 12.51 21.91
CA ILE A 12 9.50 12.36 20.81
C ILE A 12 9.08 10.89 20.64
N ASP A 13 10.03 9.95 20.70
CA ASP A 13 9.74 8.51 20.65
C ASP A 13 8.70 8.08 21.70
N ASN A 14 8.95 8.44 22.95
CA ASN A 14 8.05 8.10 24.06
C ASN A 14 6.68 8.78 23.94
N ILE A 15 6.65 10.04 23.51
CA ILE A 15 5.40 10.79 23.32
C ILE A 15 4.57 10.13 22.21
N LEU A 16 5.16 9.84 21.05
CA LEU A 16 4.46 9.20 19.93
C LEU A 16 3.86 7.85 20.33
N ARG A 17 4.62 7.00 21.04
CA ARG A 17 4.13 5.70 21.53
C ARG A 17 2.95 5.85 22.49
N HIS A 18 3.01 6.83 23.38
CA HIS A 18 1.95 7.07 24.35
C HIS A 18 0.68 7.59 23.67
N LEU A 19 0.81 8.57 22.78
CA LEU A 19 -0.31 9.15 22.05
C LEU A 19 -0.94 8.14 21.08
N ASP A 20 -0.14 7.30 20.40
CA ASP A 20 -0.67 6.23 19.54
C ASP A 20 -1.55 5.25 20.31
N LYS A 21 -1.12 4.90 21.54
CA LYS A 21 -1.88 4.01 22.42
C LYS A 21 -3.19 4.62 22.90
N GLU A 22 -3.18 5.89 23.27
CA GLU A 22 -4.33 6.53 23.91
C GLU A 22 -5.35 7.09 22.92
N VAL A 23 -4.89 7.72 21.83
CA VAL A 23 -5.74 8.43 20.87
C VAL A 23 -5.49 8.05 19.42
N GLY A 24 -4.39 7.36 19.08
CA GLY A 24 -4.10 6.95 17.70
C GLY A 24 -4.94 5.76 17.23
N ARG A 25 -4.59 4.54 17.67
CA ARG A 25 -5.19 3.28 17.18
C ARG A 25 -6.71 3.22 17.38
N CYS A 26 -7.17 3.66 18.54
CA CYS A 26 -8.58 3.55 18.91
C CYS A 26 -9.49 4.51 18.11
N MET A 27 -8.93 5.57 17.53
CA MET A 27 -9.66 6.59 16.77
C MET A 27 -9.40 6.52 15.26
N MET A 28 -8.92 5.38 14.75
CA MET A 28 -8.88 5.13 13.30
C MET A 28 -10.30 4.98 12.75
N LEU A 29 -10.55 5.52 11.56
CA LEU A 29 -11.85 5.43 10.87
C LEU A 29 -12.20 3.99 10.43
N THR A 30 -11.20 3.11 10.35
CA THR A 30 -11.38 1.67 10.11
C THR A 30 -11.84 0.93 11.36
N ASN A 31 -11.77 1.54 12.54
CA ASN A 31 -12.29 0.97 13.77
C ASN A 31 -13.82 1.04 13.75
N VAL A 32 -14.48 -0.12 13.83
CA VAL A 32 -15.94 -0.25 13.89
C VAL A 32 -16.56 0.58 15.02
N GLN A 33 -15.85 0.78 16.13
CA GLN A 33 -16.33 1.61 17.25
C GLN A 33 -16.41 3.11 16.92
N MET A 34 -15.82 3.55 15.81
CA MET A 34 -15.82 4.92 15.34
C MET A 34 -16.87 5.16 14.25
N LEU A 35 -17.54 4.11 13.77
CA LEU A 35 -18.65 4.23 12.82
C LEU A 35 -19.75 5.14 13.40
N ASN A 36 -20.22 6.08 12.58
CA ASN A 36 -21.31 7.02 12.90
C ASN A 36 -21.04 7.97 14.07
N LYS A 37 -19.78 8.11 14.49
CA LYS A 37 -19.39 9.13 15.47
C LYS A 37 -18.87 10.35 14.73
N GLU A 38 -19.24 11.52 15.21
CA GLU A 38 -18.72 12.78 14.68
C GLU A 38 -17.39 13.14 15.38
N PRO A 39 -16.42 13.73 14.65
CA PRO A 39 -15.14 14.15 15.22
C PRO A 39 -15.31 15.12 16.39
N GLU A 40 -16.27 16.03 16.33
CA GLU A 40 -16.51 17.07 17.36
C GLU A 40 -16.88 16.46 18.70
N ASP A 41 -17.56 15.30 18.72
CA ASP A 41 -17.94 14.61 19.95
C ASP A 41 -16.75 13.82 20.53
N MET A 42 -15.92 13.27 19.64
CA MET A 42 -14.82 12.39 20.02
C MET A 42 -13.54 13.10 20.39
N ILE A 43 -13.33 14.32 19.87
CA ILE A 43 -12.15 15.15 20.09
C ILE A 43 -12.48 16.23 21.14
N THR A 44 -12.87 15.76 22.33
CA THR A 44 -13.27 16.62 23.46
C THR A 44 -12.51 16.28 24.74
N GLY A 45 -12.63 17.14 25.75
CA GLY A 45 -12.05 16.94 27.08
C GLY A 45 -10.56 16.64 27.03
N GLU A 46 -10.16 15.52 27.64
CA GLU A 46 -8.76 15.11 27.76
C GLU A 46 -8.13 14.64 26.43
N ARG A 47 -8.92 14.34 25.40
CA ARG A 47 -8.40 13.84 24.11
C ARG A 47 -7.89 14.97 23.22
N LYS A 48 -8.54 16.13 23.25
CA LYS A 48 -8.17 17.28 22.41
C LYS A 48 -6.69 17.71 22.57
N PRO A 49 -6.18 18.00 23.79
CA PRO A 49 -4.77 18.38 23.94
C PRO A 49 -3.80 17.25 23.55
N LYS A 50 -4.19 15.97 23.71
CA LYS A 50 -3.39 14.82 23.26
C LYS A 50 -3.27 14.80 21.74
N ILE A 51 -4.37 15.04 21.01
CA ILE A 51 -4.39 15.10 19.55
C ILE A 51 -3.60 16.31 19.04
N ASP A 52 -3.73 17.48 19.67
CA ASP A 52 -2.95 18.68 19.30
C ASP A 52 -1.42 18.45 19.47
N LEU A 53 -1.03 17.80 20.57
CA LEU A 53 0.35 17.37 20.76
C LEU A 53 0.77 16.33 19.72
N PHE A 54 -0.13 15.40 19.37
CA PHE A 54 0.15 14.36 18.38
C PHE A 54 0.46 14.98 17.02
N ARG A 55 -0.37 15.91 16.54
CA ARG A 55 -0.14 16.68 15.30
C ARG A 55 1.24 17.32 15.30
N THR A 56 1.61 17.96 16.40
CA THR A 56 2.91 18.61 16.58
C THR A 56 4.07 17.61 16.47
N CYS A 57 3.96 16.47 17.16
CA CYS A 57 4.98 15.43 17.13
C CYS A 57 5.08 14.77 15.74
N VAL A 58 3.97 14.50 15.07
CA VAL A 58 3.96 13.91 13.72
C VAL A 58 4.62 14.86 12.72
N ALA A 59 4.26 16.15 12.74
CA ALA A 59 4.85 17.16 11.85
C ALA A 59 6.38 17.33 12.03
N ALA A 60 6.90 16.98 13.20
CA ALA A 60 8.33 17.05 13.50
C ALA A 60 9.13 15.85 12.96
N ILE A 61 8.49 14.71 12.68
CA ILE A 61 9.15 13.44 12.33
C ILE A 61 10.20 13.59 11.22
N PRO A 62 9.92 14.23 10.06
CA PRO A 62 10.91 14.31 8.98
C PRO A 62 12.19 15.05 9.38
N ARG A 63 12.15 15.89 10.43
CA ARG A 63 13.29 16.66 10.93
C ARG A 63 13.93 16.04 12.17
N ILE A 64 13.16 15.25 12.93
CA ILE A 64 13.55 14.63 14.18
C ILE A 64 13.06 13.19 14.20
N LEU A 65 13.80 12.31 13.51
CA LEU A 65 13.51 10.88 13.50
C LEU A 65 13.64 10.33 14.94
N PRO A 66 12.68 9.52 15.45
CA PRO A 66 12.83 8.88 16.76
C PRO A 66 14.10 8.00 16.84
N ASP A 67 14.67 7.84 18.04
CA ASP A 67 15.90 7.05 18.26
C ASP A 67 15.61 5.53 18.38
N SER A 68 14.46 5.14 18.95
CA SER A 68 14.17 3.73 19.31
C SER A 68 13.19 3.06 18.35
N MET A 69 12.26 3.80 17.75
CA MET A 69 11.36 3.26 16.72
C MET A 69 12.14 2.81 15.48
N SER A 70 11.87 1.59 15.03
CA SER A 70 12.39 1.09 13.75
C SER A 70 11.70 1.79 12.57
N LYS A 71 12.32 1.80 11.37
CA LYS A 71 11.69 2.38 10.16
C LYS A 71 10.29 1.79 9.90
N PRO A 72 10.09 0.46 9.90
CA PRO A 72 8.77 -0.13 9.65
C PRO A 72 7.74 0.26 10.70
N GLU A 73 8.16 0.37 11.97
CA GLU A 73 7.26 0.78 13.06
C GLU A 73 6.80 2.24 12.90
N LEU A 74 7.71 3.14 12.51
CA LEU A 74 7.38 4.54 12.28
C LEU A 74 6.48 4.71 11.07
N ILE A 75 6.74 3.95 10.00
CA ILE A 75 5.93 3.97 8.78
C ILE A 75 4.54 3.38 9.05
N ASP A 76 4.44 2.28 9.82
CA ASP A 76 3.15 1.72 10.26
C ASP A 76 2.34 2.75 11.06
N LEU A 77 2.97 3.42 12.02
CA LEU A 77 2.35 4.49 12.79
C LEU A 77 1.79 5.58 11.87
N LEU A 78 2.63 6.15 11.02
CA LEU A 78 2.23 7.20 10.09
C LEU A 78 1.12 6.76 9.13
N SER A 79 1.21 5.53 8.62
CA SER A 79 0.22 4.95 7.70
C SER A 79 -1.14 4.81 8.38
N ARG A 80 -1.20 4.31 9.61
CA ARG A 80 -2.45 4.24 10.38
C ARG A 80 -3.04 5.62 10.67
N LEU A 81 -2.21 6.63 10.89
CA LEU A 81 -2.69 7.98 11.14
C LEU A 81 -3.25 8.67 9.89
N THR A 82 -2.97 8.18 8.67
CA THR A 82 -3.59 8.73 7.44
C THR A 82 -5.10 8.43 7.35
N VAL A 83 -5.62 7.53 8.19
CA VAL A 83 -7.05 7.20 8.31
C VAL A 83 -7.62 7.52 9.69
N HIS A 84 -6.97 8.42 10.44
CA HIS A 84 -7.43 8.85 11.75
C HIS A 84 -8.72 9.71 11.69
N MET A 85 -9.53 9.72 12.75
CA MET A 85 -10.75 10.54 12.85
C MET A 85 -10.52 12.03 12.59
N ASP A 86 -9.36 12.52 13.04
CA ASP A 86 -8.96 13.91 12.94
C ASP A 86 -8.33 14.26 11.58
N ASP A 87 -8.97 15.17 10.84
CA ASP A 87 -8.60 15.58 9.49
C ASP A 87 -7.21 16.19 9.39
N GLU A 88 -6.86 17.05 10.33
CA GLU A 88 -5.57 17.74 10.35
C GLU A 88 -4.42 16.75 10.61
N LEU A 89 -4.60 15.82 11.56
CA LEU A 89 -3.65 14.76 11.83
C LEU A 89 -3.50 13.82 10.62
N ARG A 90 -4.58 13.51 9.90
CA ARG A 90 -4.49 12.75 8.63
C ARG A 90 -3.57 13.46 7.64
N LEU A 91 -3.81 14.74 7.38
CA LEU A 91 -3.03 15.53 6.41
C LEU A 91 -1.54 15.62 6.82
N ILE A 92 -1.26 15.89 8.10
CA ILE A 92 0.12 15.96 8.61
C ILE A 92 0.84 14.61 8.46
N SER A 93 0.13 13.50 8.69
CA SER A 93 0.68 12.15 8.54
C SER A 93 1.02 11.83 7.08
N GLN A 94 0.13 12.20 6.15
CA GLN A 94 0.37 12.09 4.71
C GLN A 94 1.61 12.88 4.27
N ASN A 95 1.71 14.14 4.71
CA ASN A 95 2.85 15.00 4.43
C ASN A 95 4.15 14.43 5.02
N SER A 96 4.08 13.83 6.22
CA SER A 96 5.26 13.23 6.86
C SER A 96 5.76 12.00 6.10
N LEU A 97 4.87 11.11 5.63
CA LEU A 97 5.24 9.99 4.74
C LEU A 97 5.85 10.50 3.44
N GLN A 98 5.27 11.54 2.84
CA GLN A 98 5.80 12.14 1.62
C GLN A 98 7.20 12.73 1.83
N SER A 99 7.42 13.48 2.91
CA SER A 99 8.75 14.02 3.25
C SER A 99 9.76 12.90 3.48
N LEU A 100 9.39 11.83 4.21
CA LEU A 100 10.29 10.69 4.39
C LEU A 100 10.71 10.04 3.06
N LEU A 101 9.77 9.89 2.13
CA LEU A 101 10.02 9.34 0.79
C LEU A 101 10.91 10.27 -0.07
N LEU A 102 10.69 11.59 0.00
CA LEU A 102 11.39 12.56 -0.83
C LEU A 102 12.79 12.89 -0.32
N ASP A 103 12.91 13.14 0.97
CA ASP A 103 14.13 13.65 1.60
C ASP A 103 15.16 12.53 1.88
N PHE A 104 14.70 11.28 2.03
CA PHE A 104 15.54 10.13 2.37
C PHE A 104 15.41 9.01 1.32
N SER A 105 16.39 8.91 0.41
CA SER A 105 16.34 7.92 -0.67
C SER A 105 16.30 6.47 -0.20
N ASP A 106 16.93 6.18 0.95
CA ASP A 106 16.96 4.86 1.59
C ASP A 106 15.65 4.51 2.34
N TRP A 107 14.65 5.40 2.36
CA TRP A 107 13.34 5.15 2.96
C TRP A 107 12.24 4.94 1.91
N ARG A 108 12.51 5.17 0.63
CA ARG A 108 11.50 5.14 -0.44
C ARG A 108 10.77 3.80 -0.52
N GLU A 109 11.54 2.72 -0.54
CA GLU A 109 10.99 1.36 -0.60
C GLU A 109 10.25 1.02 0.68
N ASP A 110 10.83 1.32 1.85
CA ASP A 110 10.20 1.07 3.14
C ASP A 110 8.84 1.78 3.24
N VAL A 111 8.76 3.06 2.83
CA VAL A 111 7.53 3.85 2.87
C VAL A 111 6.46 3.26 1.96
N LEU A 112 6.80 2.92 0.72
CA LEU A 112 5.85 2.35 -0.23
C LEU A 112 5.42 0.93 0.17
N PHE A 113 6.35 0.10 0.65
CA PHE A 113 6.05 -1.24 1.11
C PHE A 113 5.17 -1.21 2.36
N GLY A 114 5.54 -0.40 3.35
CA GLY A 114 4.77 -0.23 4.59
C GLY A 114 3.38 0.32 4.34
N TYR A 115 3.24 1.34 3.47
CA TYR A 115 1.93 1.89 3.13
C TYR A 115 1.08 0.90 2.32
N THR A 116 1.67 0.19 1.36
CA THR A 116 1.00 -0.90 0.62
C THR A 116 0.49 -1.99 1.56
N HIS A 117 1.31 -2.43 2.52
CA HIS A 117 0.93 -3.44 3.51
C HIS A 117 -0.18 -2.93 4.44
N PHE A 118 -0.12 -1.66 4.86
CA PHE A 118 -1.19 -1.02 5.63
C PHE A 118 -2.52 -1.03 4.88
N LEU A 119 -2.54 -0.64 3.59
CA LEU A 119 -3.75 -0.65 2.78
C LEU A 119 -4.37 -2.06 2.70
N LEU A 120 -3.55 -3.07 2.47
CA LEU A 120 -4.00 -4.46 2.36
C LEU A 120 -4.61 -4.98 3.67
N ARG A 121 -4.05 -4.57 4.82
CA ARG A 121 -4.42 -5.11 6.14
C ARG A 121 -5.57 -4.36 6.80
N GLU A 122 -5.54 -3.03 6.75
CA GLU A 122 -6.38 -2.18 7.60
C GLU A 122 -7.53 -1.51 6.84
N VAL A 123 -7.38 -1.25 5.52
CA VAL A 123 -8.37 -0.51 4.72
C VAL A 123 -9.22 -1.46 3.89
N GLN A 124 -10.35 -1.88 4.45
CA GLN A 124 -11.28 -2.81 3.81
C GLN A 124 -12.22 -2.10 2.80
N ASP A 125 -12.77 -2.88 1.86
CA ASP A 125 -13.72 -2.43 0.82
C ASP A 125 -15.03 -1.83 1.35
N THR A 126 -15.30 -1.97 2.66
CA THR A 126 -16.53 -1.52 3.31
C THR A 126 -16.62 0.01 3.43
N HIS A 127 -15.47 0.72 3.43
CA HIS A 127 -15.41 2.18 3.58
C HIS A 127 -14.98 2.87 2.28
N GLN A 128 -15.92 3.01 1.34
CA GLN A 128 -15.69 3.49 -0.04
C GLN A 128 -14.82 4.76 -0.13
N GLY A 129 -15.22 5.83 0.56
CA GLY A 129 -14.50 7.12 0.51
C GLY A 129 -13.11 7.05 1.13
N LEU A 130 -12.93 6.20 2.15
CA LEU A 130 -11.65 6.01 2.83
C LEU A 130 -10.68 5.24 1.94
N GLN A 131 -11.15 4.16 1.31
CA GLN A 131 -10.35 3.35 0.39
C GLN A 131 -9.85 4.18 -0.80
N ASP A 132 -10.74 4.89 -1.48
CA ASP A 132 -10.38 5.72 -2.63
C ASP A 132 -9.37 6.82 -2.24
N SER A 133 -9.55 7.46 -1.07
CA SER A 133 -8.62 8.48 -0.57
C SER A 133 -7.26 7.89 -0.23
N SER A 134 -7.24 6.69 0.35
CA SER A 134 -6.00 6.01 0.74
C SER A 134 -5.20 5.53 -0.48
N ILE A 135 -5.87 5.06 -1.54
CA ILE A 135 -5.23 4.71 -2.82
C ILE A 135 -4.74 5.95 -3.55
N LYS A 136 -5.47 7.08 -3.49
CA LYS A 136 -4.99 8.36 -4.05
C LYS A 136 -3.69 8.81 -3.39
N LEU A 137 -3.53 8.61 -2.08
CA LEU A 137 -2.25 8.90 -1.41
C LEU A 137 -1.13 7.99 -1.94
N LEU A 138 -1.37 6.68 -2.12
CA LEU A 138 -0.38 5.78 -2.70
C LEU A 138 0.04 6.25 -4.10
N LEU A 139 -0.93 6.61 -4.95
CA LEU A 139 -0.65 7.14 -6.28
C LEU A 139 0.17 8.44 -6.22
N GLN A 140 -0.14 9.33 -5.26
CA GLN A 140 0.63 10.54 -5.02
C GLN A 140 2.08 10.21 -4.61
N LEU A 141 2.31 9.27 -3.68
CA LEU A 141 3.65 8.85 -3.27
C LEU A 141 4.48 8.32 -4.45
N LEU A 142 3.90 7.46 -5.28
CA LEU A 142 4.53 6.95 -6.50
C LEU A 142 4.88 8.08 -7.48
N THR A 143 3.92 8.97 -7.73
CA THR A 143 4.09 10.12 -8.64
C THR A 143 5.23 11.02 -8.16
N GLN A 144 5.30 11.27 -6.87
CA GLN A 144 6.31 12.12 -6.26
C GLN A 144 7.69 11.47 -6.37
N TRP A 145 7.81 10.16 -6.11
CA TRP A 145 9.06 9.44 -6.37
C TRP A 145 9.48 9.57 -7.85
N ARG A 146 8.57 9.34 -8.80
CA ARG A 146 8.86 9.49 -10.23
C ARG A 146 9.42 10.87 -10.55
N LEU A 147 8.78 11.92 -10.05
CA LEU A 147 9.22 13.29 -10.30
C LEU A 147 10.64 13.55 -9.77
N THR A 148 11.05 12.93 -8.66
CA THR A 148 12.44 13.06 -8.18
C THR A 148 13.47 12.44 -9.12
N LEU A 149 13.10 11.41 -9.88
CA LEU A 149 13.99 10.76 -10.85
C LEU A 149 14.18 11.58 -12.13
N GLN A 150 13.25 12.49 -12.44
CA GLN A 150 13.27 13.31 -13.65
C GLN A 150 14.08 14.61 -13.51
N VAL A 151 14.48 14.99 -12.28
CA VAL A 151 15.29 16.19 -12.04
C VAL A 151 16.72 15.97 -12.60
N PRO A 152 17.22 16.79 -13.54
CA PRO A 152 18.50 16.57 -14.24
C PRO A 152 19.79 16.63 -13.40
N GLY A 153 19.72 16.60 -12.07
CA GLY A 153 20.82 16.95 -11.17
C GLY A 153 21.71 15.81 -10.67
N ASN A 154 21.34 14.53 -10.81
CA ASN A 154 22.03 13.46 -10.07
C ASN A 154 22.68 12.35 -10.92
N LYS A 155 22.95 12.61 -12.21
CA LYS A 155 23.66 11.65 -13.09
C LYS A 155 25.15 11.46 -12.78
N ARG A 156 25.72 12.11 -11.76
CA ARG A 156 27.18 12.08 -11.45
C ARG A 156 27.60 11.09 -10.35
N ALA A 157 26.67 10.40 -9.69
CA ALA A 157 27.02 9.43 -8.64
C ALA A 157 27.09 7.96 -9.13
N ALA A 158 26.72 7.69 -10.39
CA ALA A 158 26.59 6.32 -10.92
C ALA A 158 27.88 5.77 -11.60
N GLU A 159 28.96 6.56 -11.73
CA GLU A 159 30.18 6.13 -12.45
C GLU A 159 31.33 5.66 -11.54
N ALA A 160 31.07 5.33 -10.28
CA ALA A 160 32.12 4.94 -9.34
C ALA A 160 31.85 3.61 -8.57
N SER A 161 31.44 2.54 -9.26
CA SER A 161 31.62 1.17 -8.73
C SER A 161 31.44 0.12 -9.82
N PRO A 162 32.38 -0.82 -10.02
CA PRO A 162 32.15 -1.98 -10.89
C PRO A 162 31.29 -2.96 -10.10
N ARG A 163 30.00 -3.13 -10.44
CA ARG A 163 29.14 -4.11 -9.76
C ARG A 163 28.41 -5.01 -10.75
N LEU A 164 28.38 -6.29 -10.34
CA LEU A 164 27.68 -7.44 -10.90
C LEU A 164 26.18 -7.15 -11.15
N PRO A 165 25.47 -7.96 -11.96
CA PRO A 165 24.04 -7.80 -12.22
C PRO A 165 23.25 -8.22 -10.98
N ASP A 166 23.25 -7.36 -9.96
CA ASP A 166 22.42 -7.54 -8.78
C ASP A 166 21.02 -6.99 -9.12
N ARG A 167 19.99 -7.79 -8.87
CA ARG A 167 18.58 -7.40 -9.04
C ARG A 167 18.39 -5.98 -8.54
N SER A 168 17.74 -5.16 -9.33
CA SER A 168 17.53 -3.80 -8.92
C SER A 168 16.69 -3.74 -7.65
N PRO A 169 17.14 -2.98 -6.64
CA PRO A 169 16.55 -3.02 -5.30
C PRO A 169 15.07 -2.59 -5.31
N HIS A 170 14.66 -1.82 -6.32
CA HIS A 170 13.33 -1.23 -6.44
C HIS A 170 12.24 -2.16 -7.01
N CYS A 171 12.58 -3.28 -7.68
CA CYS A 171 11.58 -4.15 -8.32
C CYS A 171 10.60 -4.76 -7.30
N SER A 172 11.10 -5.22 -6.15
CA SER A 172 10.28 -5.91 -5.15
C SER A 172 9.14 -5.04 -4.62
N VAL A 173 9.42 -3.76 -4.36
CA VAL A 173 8.38 -2.84 -3.85
C VAL A 173 7.37 -2.47 -4.94
N LEU A 174 7.82 -2.27 -6.18
CA LEU A 174 6.93 -1.97 -7.29
C LEU A 174 6.00 -3.15 -7.58
N HIS A 175 6.51 -4.39 -7.58
CA HIS A 175 5.67 -5.59 -7.72
C HIS A 175 4.69 -5.78 -6.56
N ALA A 176 5.09 -5.45 -5.31
CA ALA A 176 4.15 -5.47 -4.19
C ALA A 176 2.99 -4.49 -4.41
N VAL A 177 3.28 -3.31 -4.96
CA VAL A 177 2.26 -2.29 -5.29
C VAL A 177 1.42 -2.73 -6.49
N GLU A 178 1.99 -3.40 -7.49
CA GLU A 178 1.24 -4.02 -8.59
C GLU A 178 0.27 -5.09 -8.06
N GLY A 179 0.74 -5.96 -7.15
CA GLY A 179 -0.10 -6.97 -6.53
C GLY A 179 -1.31 -6.38 -5.83
N LEU A 180 -1.13 -5.29 -5.07
CA LEU A 180 -2.23 -4.54 -4.48
C LEU A 180 -3.16 -3.97 -5.55
N ALA A 181 -2.63 -3.34 -6.60
CA ALA A 181 -3.45 -2.75 -7.65
C ALA A 181 -4.26 -3.80 -8.42
N LEU A 182 -3.68 -4.97 -8.70
CA LEU A 182 -4.39 -6.09 -9.32
C LEU A 182 -5.53 -6.60 -8.44
N LEU A 183 -5.32 -6.72 -7.12
CA LEU A 183 -6.37 -7.06 -6.17
C LEU A 183 -7.50 -6.01 -6.17
N LEU A 184 -7.16 -4.72 -6.24
CA LEU A 184 -8.13 -3.63 -6.31
C LEU A 184 -8.94 -3.59 -7.61
N LEU A 185 -8.46 -4.19 -8.71
CA LEU A 185 -9.26 -4.36 -9.93
C LEU A 185 -10.47 -5.29 -9.72
N CYS A 186 -10.44 -6.15 -8.70
CA CYS A 186 -11.56 -7.02 -8.33
C CYS A 186 -12.64 -6.28 -7.52
N SER A 187 -12.42 -5.01 -7.13
CA SER A 187 -13.41 -4.24 -6.38
C SER A 187 -14.72 -4.05 -7.16
N CYS A 188 -15.85 -4.15 -6.46
CA CYS A 188 -17.16 -3.85 -7.02
C CYS A 188 -17.32 -2.36 -7.39
N GLN A 189 -16.47 -1.49 -6.83
CA GLN A 189 -16.53 -0.05 -7.03
C GLN A 189 -15.74 0.39 -8.25
N THR A 190 -16.43 1.06 -9.18
CA THR A 190 -15.81 1.55 -10.42
C THR A 190 -14.75 2.63 -10.17
N SER A 191 -14.89 3.44 -9.12
CA SER A 191 -13.89 4.46 -8.76
C SER A 191 -12.57 3.83 -8.31
N THR A 192 -12.65 2.83 -7.43
CA THR A 192 -11.49 2.06 -6.94
C THR A 192 -10.78 1.35 -8.09
N ARG A 193 -11.52 0.70 -9.00
CA ARG A 193 -10.92 0.07 -10.19
C ARG A 193 -10.19 1.08 -11.09
N LYS A 194 -10.75 2.29 -11.27
CA LYS A 194 -10.08 3.35 -12.04
C LYS A 194 -8.77 3.79 -11.39
N LEU A 195 -8.76 3.96 -10.06
CA LEU A 195 -7.55 4.30 -9.31
C LEU A 195 -6.50 3.19 -9.39
N ALA A 196 -6.90 1.93 -9.32
CA ALA A 196 -6.00 0.79 -9.51
C ALA A 196 -5.31 0.81 -10.88
N VAL A 197 -6.06 1.10 -11.96
CA VAL A 197 -5.47 1.29 -13.29
C VAL A 197 -4.49 2.47 -13.31
N SER A 198 -4.79 3.57 -12.63
CA SER A 198 -3.87 4.71 -12.51
C SER A 198 -2.57 4.33 -11.79
N VAL A 199 -2.66 3.53 -10.73
CA VAL A 199 -1.48 3.00 -10.01
C VAL A 199 -0.63 2.11 -10.92
N LEU A 200 -1.24 1.15 -11.63
CA LEU A 200 -0.52 0.29 -12.57
C LEU A 200 0.19 1.08 -13.68
N ARG A 201 -0.46 2.12 -14.22
CA ARG A 201 0.16 3.01 -15.21
C ARG A 201 1.34 3.78 -14.64
N GLU A 202 1.23 4.27 -13.42
CA GLU A 202 2.31 4.99 -12.75
C GLU A 202 3.52 4.06 -12.51
N ILE A 203 3.27 2.82 -12.10
CA ILE A 203 4.31 1.79 -11.92
C ILE A 203 5.04 1.50 -13.24
N ARG A 204 4.34 1.33 -14.37
CA ARG A 204 4.96 1.19 -15.69
C ARG A 204 5.92 2.33 -15.99
N ILE A 205 5.49 3.57 -15.74
CA ILE A 205 6.33 4.75 -16.00
C ILE A 205 7.57 4.75 -15.08
N LEU A 206 7.40 4.38 -13.81
CA LEU A 206 8.50 4.23 -12.85
C LEU A 206 9.51 3.18 -13.29
N PHE A 207 9.08 1.97 -13.67
CA PHE A 207 9.95 0.91 -14.20
C PHE A 207 10.78 1.40 -15.39
N ASN A 208 10.12 2.06 -16.35
CA ASN A 208 10.79 2.63 -17.53
C ASN A 208 11.76 3.76 -17.18
N THR A 209 11.47 4.54 -16.13
CA THR A 209 12.33 5.65 -15.70
C THR A 209 13.55 5.17 -14.90
N ILE A 210 13.38 4.13 -14.08
CA ILE A 210 14.47 3.53 -13.28
C ILE A 210 15.43 2.73 -14.18
N GLY A 211 14.95 2.24 -15.32
CA GLY A 211 15.79 1.64 -16.37
C GLY A 211 16.12 0.18 -16.10
N HIS A 212 15.11 -0.70 -16.02
CA HIS A 212 15.34 -2.14 -15.97
C HIS A 212 15.31 -2.79 -17.35
N ALA A 213 16.27 -3.70 -17.52
CA ALA A 213 16.70 -4.30 -18.76
C ALA A 213 16.93 -5.80 -18.55
N GLU A 214 15.94 -6.55 -18.07
CA GLU A 214 15.90 -8.01 -18.23
C GLU A 214 14.45 -8.47 -18.48
N ASP A 215 14.31 -9.58 -19.22
CA ASP A 215 13.05 -10.06 -19.80
C ASP A 215 12.02 -10.56 -18.74
N ASP A 216 12.49 -10.80 -17.50
CA ASP A 216 11.75 -11.45 -16.40
C ASP A 216 11.11 -10.46 -15.39
N ASP A 217 11.47 -9.17 -15.42
CA ASP A 217 10.97 -8.14 -14.49
C ASP A 217 9.98 -7.16 -15.18
N LYS A 218 9.18 -7.67 -16.14
CA LYS A 218 8.19 -6.86 -16.85
C LYS A 218 7.06 -6.45 -15.91
N PRO A 219 6.63 -5.17 -15.91
CA PRO A 219 5.47 -4.75 -15.14
C PRO A 219 4.22 -5.48 -15.64
N MET A 220 3.37 -5.92 -14.70
CA MET A 220 2.18 -6.74 -14.98
C MET A 220 1.23 -6.06 -15.95
N ILE A 221 1.13 -4.74 -15.91
CA ILE A 221 0.30 -4.00 -16.86
C ILE A 221 0.77 -4.18 -18.32
N GLU A 222 2.09 -4.33 -18.58
CA GLU A 222 2.58 -4.61 -19.95
C GLU A 222 2.20 -6.02 -20.39
N VAL A 223 2.30 -6.99 -19.49
CA VAL A 223 1.83 -8.36 -19.75
C VAL A 223 0.33 -8.36 -20.07
N MET A 224 -0.47 -7.60 -19.30
CA MET A 224 -1.91 -7.44 -19.56
C MET A 224 -2.18 -6.81 -20.94
N ASP A 225 -1.45 -5.76 -21.31
CA ASP A 225 -1.61 -5.10 -22.63
C ASP A 225 -1.23 -6.03 -23.78
N GLN A 226 -0.21 -6.89 -23.62
CA GLN A 226 0.20 -7.87 -24.62
C GLN A 226 -0.82 -8.99 -24.81
N LEU A 227 -1.46 -9.45 -23.73
CA LEU A 227 -2.46 -10.53 -23.77
C LEU A 227 -3.85 -10.03 -24.19
N SER A 228 -4.16 -8.75 -23.97
CA SER A 228 -5.48 -8.16 -24.23
C SER A 228 -6.02 -8.41 -25.66
N PRO A 229 -5.24 -8.25 -26.74
CA PRO A 229 -5.72 -8.53 -28.10
C PRO A 229 -6.10 -10.00 -28.32
N ALA A 230 -5.29 -10.94 -27.83
CA ALA A 230 -5.56 -12.38 -27.97
C ALA A 230 -6.81 -12.81 -27.19
N VAL A 231 -6.98 -12.24 -26.00
CA VAL A 231 -8.19 -12.43 -25.18
C VAL A 231 -9.41 -11.86 -25.89
N MET A 232 -9.33 -10.63 -26.41
CA MET A 232 -10.43 -10.00 -27.13
C MET A 232 -10.84 -10.77 -28.39
N ASP A 233 -9.87 -11.27 -29.16
CA ASP A 233 -10.11 -12.07 -30.37
C ASP A 233 -10.84 -13.39 -30.05
N SER A 234 -10.47 -14.04 -28.94
CA SER A 234 -11.16 -15.25 -28.47
C SER A 234 -12.64 -15.02 -28.13
N PHE A 235 -13.00 -13.83 -27.65
CA PHE A 235 -14.40 -13.46 -27.40
C PHE A 235 -15.15 -13.04 -28.66
N VAL A 236 -14.47 -12.43 -29.63
CA VAL A 236 -15.07 -12.08 -30.93
C VAL A 236 -15.49 -13.35 -31.67
N HIS A 237 -14.68 -14.41 -31.66
CA HIS A 237 -15.07 -15.69 -32.26
C HIS A 237 -16.30 -16.34 -31.60
N VAL A 238 -16.53 -16.10 -30.30
CA VAL A 238 -17.76 -16.51 -29.60
C VAL A 238 -18.95 -15.63 -29.98
N ALA A 239 -18.75 -14.32 -30.10
CA ALA A 239 -19.81 -13.34 -30.40
C ALA A 239 -20.24 -13.31 -31.88
N VAL A 240 -19.40 -13.75 -32.81
CA VAL A 240 -19.70 -13.81 -34.26
C VAL A 240 -20.68 -14.95 -34.60
N SER A 241 -21.07 -15.78 -33.63
CA SER A 241 -22.12 -16.79 -33.83
C SER A 241 -23.55 -16.25 -33.80
N ASP A 242 -23.80 -14.97 -33.47
CA ASP A 242 -25.14 -14.38 -33.53
C ASP A 242 -25.14 -12.94 -34.11
N SER A 243 -25.79 -12.79 -35.26
CA SER A 243 -25.78 -11.59 -36.10
C SER A 243 -26.83 -10.54 -35.70
N VAL A 244 -26.47 -9.43 -35.04
CA VAL A 244 -27.19 -8.12 -35.14
C VAL A 244 -26.25 -6.94 -34.83
N SER A 245 -25.65 -6.32 -35.84
CA SER A 245 -24.56 -5.32 -35.75
C SER A 245 -24.91 -3.94 -35.14
N SER A 246 -26.13 -3.68 -34.66
CA SER A 246 -26.50 -2.34 -34.12
C SER A 246 -27.05 -2.35 -32.70
N THR A 247 -27.26 -3.53 -32.11
CA THR A 247 -27.50 -3.72 -30.67
C THR A 247 -26.20 -4.11 -29.92
N VAL A 248 -25.15 -4.50 -30.65
CA VAL A 248 -23.87 -5.02 -30.11
C VAL A 248 -23.13 -4.04 -29.18
N SER A 249 -23.24 -2.72 -29.32
CA SER A 249 -22.55 -1.78 -28.41
C SER A 249 -23.16 -1.77 -26.99
N LEU A 250 -24.49 -1.86 -26.90
CA LEU A 250 -25.21 -2.04 -25.63
C LEU A 250 -25.09 -3.48 -25.11
N PHE A 251 -25.08 -4.49 -26.00
CA PHE A 251 -24.84 -5.87 -25.60
C PHE A 251 -23.38 -6.17 -25.22
N LEU A 252 -22.38 -5.48 -25.76
CA LEU A 252 -20.96 -5.59 -25.36
C LEU A 252 -20.71 -4.86 -24.04
N SER A 253 -21.33 -3.70 -23.80
CA SER A 253 -21.25 -3.06 -22.49
C SER A 253 -21.99 -3.87 -21.41
N VAL A 254 -23.11 -4.53 -21.76
CA VAL A 254 -23.84 -5.43 -20.87
C VAL A 254 -23.15 -6.80 -20.73
N SER A 255 -22.52 -7.35 -21.78
CA SER A 255 -21.81 -8.64 -21.72
C SER A 255 -20.42 -8.51 -21.13
N VAL A 256 -19.75 -7.37 -21.26
CA VAL A 256 -18.53 -7.04 -20.50
C VAL A 256 -18.88 -6.79 -19.05
N CYS A 257 -20.01 -6.15 -18.72
CA CYS A 257 -20.41 -6.05 -17.31
C CYS A 257 -20.95 -7.38 -16.75
N VAL A 258 -21.54 -8.27 -17.57
CA VAL A 258 -21.94 -9.64 -17.18
C VAL A 258 -20.75 -10.58 -17.08
N SER A 259 -19.79 -10.53 -17.99
CA SER A 259 -18.54 -11.32 -17.90
C SER A 259 -17.60 -10.78 -16.85
N VAL A 260 -17.60 -9.46 -16.57
CA VAL A 260 -16.92 -8.88 -15.42
C VAL A 260 -17.64 -9.22 -14.13
N CYS A 261 -18.98 -9.26 -14.07
CA CYS A 261 -19.66 -9.73 -12.86
C CYS A 261 -19.66 -11.26 -12.70
N VAL A 262 -19.51 -12.04 -13.78
CA VAL A 262 -19.27 -13.49 -13.76
C VAL A 262 -17.83 -13.80 -13.41
N CYS A 263 -16.85 -13.04 -13.92
CA CYS A 263 -15.48 -13.14 -13.47
C CYS A 263 -15.29 -12.52 -12.08
N VAL A 264 -16.15 -11.62 -11.62
CA VAL A 264 -16.21 -11.12 -10.24
C VAL A 264 -16.94 -12.07 -9.32
N CYS A 265 -17.97 -12.80 -9.72
CA CYS A 265 -18.53 -13.86 -8.87
C CYS A 265 -17.70 -15.15 -8.93
N VAL A 266 -17.02 -15.45 -10.04
CA VAL A 266 -16.00 -16.50 -10.16
C VAL A 266 -14.73 -16.10 -9.45
N CYS A 267 -14.25 -14.86 -9.53
CA CYS A 267 -13.13 -14.42 -8.70
C CYS A 267 -13.56 -14.18 -7.26
N VAL A 268 -14.78 -13.83 -6.89
CA VAL A 268 -15.21 -13.82 -5.47
C VAL A 268 -15.33 -15.25 -4.95
N CYS A 269 -15.83 -16.23 -5.72
CA CYS A 269 -15.82 -17.61 -5.26
C CYS A 269 -14.42 -18.26 -5.33
N VAL A 270 -13.56 -17.91 -6.29
CA VAL A 270 -12.16 -18.34 -6.35
C VAL A 270 -11.29 -17.56 -5.35
N CYS A 271 -11.63 -16.34 -4.98
CA CYS A 271 -10.98 -15.56 -3.91
C CYS A 271 -11.48 -16.04 -2.56
N VAL A 272 -12.76 -16.40 -2.37
CA VAL A 272 -13.19 -17.05 -1.13
C VAL A 272 -12.56 -18.44 -1.02
N CYS A 273 -12.48 -19.21 -2.11
CA CYS A 273 -11.79 -20.50 -2.14
C CYS A 273 -10.27 -20.34 -1.97
N LEU A 274 -9.61 -19.38 -2.63
CA LEU A 274 -8.17 -19.11 -2.49
C LEU A 274 -7.84 -18.43 -1.17
N CYS A 275 -8.71 -17.60 -0.60
CA CYS A 275 -8.53 -17.03 0.73
C CYS A 275 -8.75 -18.11 1.79
N VAL A 276 -9.72 -19.03 1.64
CA VAL A 276 -9.82 -20.19 2.55
C VAL A 276 -8.62 -21.12 2.37
N CYS A 277 -8.17 -21.39 1.14
CA CYS A 277 -6.98 -22.21 0.87
C CYS A 277 -5.68 -21.53 1.33
N LEU A 278 -5.49 -20.23 1.12
CA LEU A 278 -4.32 -19.45 1.57
C LEU A 278 -4.36 -19.22 3.07
N CYS A 279 -5.53 -19.02 3.69
CA CYS A 279 -5.66 -18.98 5.14
C CYS A 279 -5.34 -20.34 5.75
N VAL A 280 -5.80 -21.46 5.17
CA VAL A 280 -5.43 -22.81 5.64
C VAL A 280 -3.93 -23.09 5.39
N CYS A 281 -3.39 -22.73 4.23
CA CYS A 281 -1.98 -22.90 3.90
C CYS A 281 -1.08 -22.00 4.76
N LEU A 282 -1.43 -20.74 5.01
CA LEU A 282 -0.67 -19.83 5.88
C LEU A 282 -0.82 -20.23 7.36
N CYS A 283 -2.00 -20.65 7.80
CA CYS A 283 -2.17 -21.20 9.16
C CYS A 283 -1.31 -22.45 9.35
N VAL A 284 -1.27 -23.38 8.39
CA VAL A 284 -0.43 -24.59 8.45
C VAL A 284 1.06 -24.24 8.33
N CYS A 285 1.45 -23.36 7.40
CA CYS A 285 2.84 -22.94 7.19
C CYS A 285 3.40 -22.04 8.30
N VAL A 286 2.56 -21.41 9.13
CA VAL A 286 2.98 -20.66 10.33
C VAL A 286 2.94 -21.56 11.58
N GLN A 287 2.04 -22.55 11.65
CA GLN A 287 2.05 -23.54 12.75
C GLN A 287 3.23 -24.51 12.67
N ILE A 288 3.69 -24.88 11.48
CA ILE A 288 4.83 -25.79 11.26
C ILE A 288 6.16 -25.26 11.84
N PRO A 289 6.58 -23.99 11.62
CA PRO A 289 7.80 -23.45 12.21
C PRO A 289 7.65 -23.25 13.72
N ILE A 290 6.46 -22.92 14.24
CA ILE A 290 6.24 -22.77 15.69
C ILE A 290 6.27 -24.12 16.40
N LEU A 291 5.70 -25.18 15.81
CA LEU A 291 5.76 -26.54 16.33
C LEU A 291 7.16 -27.15 16.19
N ALA A 292 7.89 -26.86 15.10
CA ALA A 292 9.29 -27.25 14.94
C ALA A 292 10.21 -26.54 15.93
N PHE A 293 9.97 -25.25 16.22
CA PHE A 293 10.69 -24.52 17.27
C PHE A 293 10.36 -25.05 18.67
N PHE A 294 9.12 -25.45 18.92
CA PHE A 294 8.73 -26.10 20.18
C PHE A 294 9.31 -27.51 20.31
N ILE A 295 9.35 -28.32 19.25
CA ILE A 295 9.90 -29.69 19.27
C ILE A 295 11.43 -29.67 19.38
N VAL A 296 12.12 -28.78 18.66
CA VAL A 296 13.58 -28.58 18.80
C VAL A 296 13.92 -27.96 20.16
N GLY A 297 13.07 -27.07 20.69
CA GLY A 297 13.22 -26.52 22.03
C GLY A 297 12.94 -27.52 23.16
N PHE A 298 12.09 -28.53 22.95
CA PHE A 298 11.83 -29.59 23.95
C PHE A 298 12.83 -30.75 23.87
N LEU A 299 13.38 -31.05 22.69
CA LEU A 299 14.43 -32.07 22.51
C LEU A 299 15.86 -31.55 22.76
N GLY A 300 16.05 -30.23 22.78
CA GLY A 300 17.35 -29.58 23.06
C GLY A 300 17.64 -29.30 24.55
N VAL A 301 16.84 -29.83 25.48
CA VAL A 301 17.04 -29.68 26.94
C VAL A 301 17.37 -31.04 27.60
N GLN A 302 17.75 -32.04 26.82
CA GLN A 302 18.33 -33.29 27.33
C GLN A 302 19.69 -33.54 26.70
N GLU A 303 20.65 -32.67 27.04
CA GLU A 303 22.06 -33.00 27.28
C GLU A 303 22.67 -31.93 28.20
#